data_AF-A0A3C2CQ78-F1
#
_entry.id   AF-A0A3C2CQ78-F1
#
_cell.length_a   1.000
_cell.length_b   1.000
_cell.length_c   1.000
_cell.angle_alpha   90.00
_cell.angle_beta   90.00
_cell.angle_gamma   90.00
#
_symmetry.space_group_name_H-M   'P 1'
#
loop_
_entity.id
_entity.type
_entity.pdbx_description
1 polymer ?
#
loop_
_entity_poly.entity_id
_entity_poly.type
_entity_poly.pdbx_seq_one_letter_code
_entity_poly.pdbx_strand_id
1 'polypeptide(L)'
;MGKIEEIKMDDLERKNSLIVKATFVSVLLAAIVDIAMKKDLAVILSIVAGGGAGVGFVAMLHYLKKLTALIPYLAIIIVSAVLFLMMETSVSPTAYIL
;
A
#
# COMPACT_ATOMS: atom_id res chain seq x y z
N MET A 1 12.11 -8.28 -31.12
CA MET A 1 11.28 -8.58 -29.94
C MET A 1 10.25 -9.64 -30.34
N GLY A 2 10.16 -10.73 -29.58
CA GLY A 2 9.21 -11.81 -29.91
C GLY A 2 7.78 -11.43 -29.52
N LYS A 3 6.79 -11.83 -30.32
CA LYS A 3 5.34 -11.56 -30.09
C LYS A 3 4.86 -11.89 -28.67
N ILE A 4 5.47 -12.88 -28.01
CA ILE A 4 5.15 -13.30 -26.64
C ILE A 4 5.61 -12.28 -25.58
N GLU A 5 6.73 -11.60 -25.83
CA GLU A 5 7.35 -10.67 -24.89
C GLU A 5 6.57 -9.35 -24.82
N GLU A 6 6.06 -8.90 -25.97
CA GLU A 6 5.20 -7.74 -26.10
C GLU A 6 3.86 -7.95 -25.36
N ILE A 7 3.23 -9.11 -25.54
CA ILE A 7 2.00 -9.50 -24.82
C ILE A 7 2.22 -9.52 -23.30
N LYS A 8 3.36 -10.05 -22.83
CA LYS A 8 3.69 -10.07 -21.40
C LYS A 8 3.86 -8.67 -20.82
N MET A 9 4.44 -7.75 -21.59
CA MET A 9 4.69 -6.38 -21.14
C MET A 9 3.39 -5.59 -21.03
N ASP A 10 2.48 -5.74 -21.99
CA ASP A 10 1.14 -5.14 -21.94
C ASP A 10 0.33 -5.65 -20.74
N ASP A 11 0.40 -6.95 -20.46
CA ASP A 11 -0.26 -7.54 -19.31
C ASP A 11 0.30 -7.01 -17.98
N LEU A 12 1.63 -6.81 -17.91
CA LEU A 12 2.31 -6.21 -16.78
C LEU A 12 1.88 -4.76 -16.55
N GLU A 13 1.76 -3.95 -17.60
CA GLU A 13 1.29 -2.58 -17.48
C GLU A 13 -0.15 -2.53 -16.95
N ARG A 14 -1.04 -3.38 -17.46
CA ARG A 14 -2.44 -3.49 -16.97
C ARG A 14 -2.49 -3.91 -15.51
N LYS A 15 -1.68 -4.91 -15.11
CA LYS A 15 -1.60 -5.36 -13.71
C LYS A 15 -1.08 -4.27 -12.79
N ASN A 16 -0.06 -3.51 -13.20
CA ASN A 16 0.48 -2.43 -12.38
C ASN A 16 -0.54 -1.33 -12.13
N SER A 17 -1.36 -0.98 -13.13
CA SER A 17 -2.44 -0.01 -12.94
C SER A 17 -3.47 -0.50 -11.91
N LEU A 18 -3.81 -1.79 -11.95
CA LEU A 18 -4.70 -2.40 -10.95
C LEU A 18 -4.08 -2.39 -9.55
N ILE A 19 -2.79 -2.71 -9.42
CA ILE A 19 -2.10 -2.74 -8.14
C ILE A 19 -2.06 -1.34 -7.52
N VAL A 20 -1.68 -0.30 -8.25
CA VAL A 20 -1.65 1.07 -7.73
C VAL A 20 -3.02 1.48 -7.18
N LYS A 21 -4.08 1.19 -7.94
CA LYS A 21 -5.47 1.48 -7.51
C LYS A 21 -5.85 0.67 -6.27
N ALA A 22 -5.51 -0.61 -6.23
CA ALA A 22 -5.80 -1.48 -5.10
C ALA A 22 -5.07 -1.03 -3.83
N THR A 23 -3.77 -0.69 -3.92
CA THR A 23 -2.99 -0.19 -2.79
C THR A 23 -3.55 1.14 -2.27
N PHE A 24 -3.94 2.05 -3.17
CA PHE A 24 -4.57 3.31 -2.79
C PHE A 24 -5.88 3.10 -2.03
N VAL A 25 -6.78 2.27 -2.57
CA VAL A 25 -8.05 1.93 -1.92
C VAL A 25 -7.81 1.25 -0.57
N SER A 26 -6.78 0.40 -0.47
CA SER A 26 -6.42 -0.27 0.79
C SER A 26 -5.99 0.72 1.88
N VAL A 27 -5.18 1.73 1.54
CA VAL A 27 -4.74 2.75 2.52
C VAL A 27 -5.90 3.63 2.95
N LEU A 28 -6.78 4.00 2.02
CA LEU A 28 -8.02 4.72 2.35
C LEU A 28 -8.90 3.91 3.30
N LEU A 29 -9.09 2.63 3.02
CA LEU A 29 -9.92 1.75 3.84
C LEU A 29 -9.31 1.58 5.25
N ALA A 30 -7.99 1.42 5.36
CA ALA A 30 -7.29 1.36 6.63
C ALA A 30 -7.52 2.64 7.48
N ALA A 31 -7.42 3.82 6.86
CA ALA A 31 -7.70 5.08 7.54
C ALA A 31 -9.16 5.19 8.00
N ILE A 32 -10.12 4.77 7.17
CA ILE A 32 -11.55 4.77 7.51
C ILE A 32 -11.83 3.83 8.69
N VAL A 33 -11.26 2.62 8.69
CA VAL A 33 -11.40 1.65 9.78
C VAL A 33 -10.85 2.22 11.08
N ASP A 34 -9.68 2.85 11.05
CA ASP A 34 -9.05 3.43 12.24
C ASP A 34 -9.82 4.63 12.80
N ILE A 35 -10.43 5.45 11.93
CA ILE A 35 -11.36 6.51 12.32
C ILE A 35 -12.60 5.91 12.98
N ALA A 36 -13.17 4.84 12.40
CA ALA A 36 -14.36 4.17 12.95
C ALA A 36 -14.08 3.54 14.32
N MET A 37 -12.86 3.04 14.54
CA MET A 37 -12.38 2.54 15.84
C MET A 37 -12.04 3.64 16.85
N LYS A 38 -12.19 4.92 16.48
CA LYS A 38 -11.86 6.08 17.34
C LYS A 38 -10.43 6.04 17.87
N LYS A 39 -9.48 5.58 17.05
CA LYS A 39 -8.05 5.60 17.40
C LYS A 39 -7.54 7.03 17.54
N ASP A 40 -6.40 7.16 18.21
CA ASP A 40 -5.72 8.45 18.36
C ASP A 40 -5.43 9.07 16.98
N LEU A 41 -5.63 10.38 16.87
CA LEU A 41 -5.43 11.13 15.63
C LEU A 41 -3.98 11.00 15.12
N ALA A 42 -3.00 10.90 16.02
CA ALA A 42 -1.60 10.70 15.67
C ALA A 42 -1.39 9.36 14.95
N VAL A 43 -2.11 8.30 15.35
CA VAL A 43 -2.03 6.98 14.71
C VAL A 43 -2.62 7.04 13.30
N ILE A 44 -3.82 7.61 13.16
CA ILE A 44 -4.48 7.75 11.85
C ILE A 44 -3.61 8.56 10.89
N LEU A 45 -3.05 9.69 11.35
CA LEU A 45 -2.15 10.52 10.55
C LEU A 45 -0.87 9.79 10.16
N SER A 46 -0.29 8.97 11.05
CA SER A 46 0.91 8.19 10.74
C SER A 46 0.65 7.17 9.63
N ILE A 47 -0.52 6.52 9.62
CA ILE A 47 -0.91 5.54 8.62
C ILE A 47 -1.24 6.22 7.29
N VAL A 48 -1.96 7.34 7.32
CA VAL A 48 -2.25 8.12 6.12
C VAL A 48 -0.97 8.69 5.51
N ALA A 49 -0.06 9.22 6.33
CA ALA A 49 1.21 9.76 5.85
C ALA A 49 2.13 8.65 5.34
N GLY A 50 2.31 7.57 6.10
CA GLY A 50 3.19 6.44 5.72
C GLY A 50 2.63 5.64 4.53
N GLY A 51 1.36 5.24 4.60
CA GLY A 51 0.67 4.55 3.53
C GLY A 51 0.50 5.43 2.28
N GLY A 52 0.17 6.71 2.46
CA GLY A 52 0.06 7.68 1.37
C GLY A 52 1.39 7.94 0.68
N ALA A 53 2.49 8.09 1.43
CA ALA A 53 3.83 8.20 0.86
C ALA A 53 4.23 6.94 0.09
N GLY A 54 3.94 5.75 0.63
CA GLY A 54 4.18 4.48 -0.04
C GLY A 54 3.40 4.35 -1.34
N VAL A 55 2.09 4.62 -1.32
CA VAL A 55 1.26 4.61 -2.53
C VAL A 55 1.74 5.65 -3.53
N GLY A 56 2.09 6.86 -3.08
CA GLY A 56 2.64 7.92 -3.93
C GLY A 56 3.93 7.48 -4.64
N PHE A 57 4.81 6.77 -3.93
CA PHE A 57 6.03 6.21 -4.50
C PHE A 57 5.75 5.15 -5.57
N VAL A 58 4.84 4.20 -5.30
CA VAL A 58 4.44 3.17 -6.26
C VAL A 58 3.74 3.79 -7.48
N ALA A 59 2.88 4.79 -7.27
CA ALA A 59 2.21 5.52 -8.33
C ALA A 59 3.19 6.31 -9.21
N MET A 60 4.22 6.92 -8.61
CA MET A 60 5.29 7.61 -9.33
C MET A 60 6.07 6.63 -10.21
N LEU A 61 6.43 5.44 -9.69
CA LEU A 61 7.11 4.41 -10.46
C LEU A 61 6.25 3.90 -11.63
N HIS A 62 4.94 3.72 -11.39
CA HIS A 62 4.00 3.35 -12.44
C HIS A 62 3.92 4.41 -13.54
N TYR A 63 3.83 5.69 -13.19
CA TYR A 63 3.76 6.79 -14.15
C TYR A 63 5.04 6.93 -14.97
N LEU A 64 6.21 6.74 -14.35
CA LEU A 64 7.51 6.77 -15.03
C LEU A 64 7.79 5.53 -15.88
N LYS A 65 6.87 4.54 -15.90
CA LYS A 65 7.04 3.23 -16.54
C LYS A 65 8.38 2.54 -16.21
N LYS A 66 8.97 2.89 -15.07
CA LYS A 66 10.23 2.31 -14.59
C LYS A 66 9.92 1.21 -13.61
N LEU A 67 10.72 0.13 -13.66
CA LEU A 67 10.66 -0.96 -12.69
C LEU A 67 9.27 -1.62 -12.62
N THR A 68 8.55 -1.68 -13.74
CA THR A 68 7.20 -2.24 -13.84
C THR A 68 7.08 -3.68 -13.34
N ALA A 69 8.15 -4.49 -13.43
CA ALA A 69 8.18 -5.82 -12.84
C ALA A 69 8.25 -5.83 -11.30
N LEU A 70 8.74 -4.77 -10.67
CA LEU A 70 8.95 -4.66 -9.22
C LEU A 70 7.84 -3.91 -8.49
N ILE A 71 7.00 -3.16 -9.20
CA ILE A 71 5.82 -2.47 -8.67
C ILE A 71 4.95 -3.39 -7.78
N PRO A 72 4.63 -4.63 -8.18
CA PRO A 72 3.84 -5.54 -7.34
C PRO A 72 4.50 -5.87 -6.01
N TYR A 73 5.82 -6.09 -6.02
CA TYR A 73 6.58 -6.46 -4.84
C TYR A 73 6.73 -5.29 -3.87
N LEU A 74 6.97 -4.08 -4.39
CA LEU A 74 7.02 -2.86 -3.60
C LEU A 74 5.67 -2.57 -2.93
N ALA A 75 4.57 -2.75 -3.67
CA ALA A 75 3.23 -2.58 -3.13
C ALA A 75 2.95 -3.53 -1.95
N ILE A 76 3.36 -4.79 -2.05
CA ILE A 76 3.21 -5.77 -0.95
C ILE A 76 3.98 -5.31 0.29
N ILE A 77 5.23 -4.87 0.14
CA ILE A 77 6.05 -4.37 1.26
C ILE A 77 5.35 -3.20 1.98
N ILE A 78 4.81 -2.25 1.21
CA ILE A 78 4.10 -1.09 1.77
C ILE A 78 2.85 -1.54 2.53
N VAL A 79 2.04 -2.42 1.93
CA VAL A 79 0.81 -2.93 2.58
C VAL A 79 1.16 -3.69 3.86
N SER A 80 2.19 -4.55 3.83
CA SER A 80 2.66 -5.27 5.02
C SER A 80 3.14 -4.33 6.12
N ALA A 81 3.88 -3.26 5.78
CA ALA A 81 4.32 -2.27 6.75
C ALA A 81 3.15 -1.51 7.37
N VAL A 82 2.16 -1.11 6.56
CA VAL A 82 0.93 -0.46 7.05
C VAL A 82 0.17 -1.39 7.99
N LEU A 83 0.01 -2.67 7.63
CA LEU A 83 -0.65 -3.67 8.48
C LEU A 83 0.10 -3.87 9.81
N PHE A 84 1.44 -3.93 9.78
CA PHE A 84 2.25 -4.04 10.99
C PHE A 84 2.03 -2.83 11.93
N LEU A 85 2.10 -1.61 11.39
CA LEU A 85 1.83 -0.39 12.15
C LEU A 85 0.40 -0.37 12.72
N MET A 86 -0.58 -0.83 11.94
CA MET A 86 -1.95 -0.97 12.42
C MET A 86 -2.03 -1.94 13.59
N MET A 87 -1.38 -3.11 13.52
CA MET A 87 -1.43 -4.11 14.59
C MET A 87 -0.77 -3.60 15.88
N GLU A 88 0.44 -3.04 15.79
CA GLU A 88 1.16 -2.47 16.93
C GLU A 88 0.39 -1.33 17.62
N THR A 89 -0.37 -0.54 16.85
CA THR A 89 -1.18 0.55 17.40
C THR A 89 -2.59 0.13 17.82
N SER A 90 -3.04 -1.09 17.46
CA SER A 90 -4.35 -1.63 17.83
C SER A 90 -4.31 -2.48 19.09
N VAL A 91 -3.16 -3.05 19.44
CA VAL A 91 -2.98 -3.72 20.72
C VAL A 91 -2.93 -2.63 21.79
N SER A 92 -3.96 -2.62 22.64
CA SER A 92 -3.97 -1.76 23.84
C SER A 92 -2.65 -1.95 24.59
N PRO A 93 -1.95 -0.90 25.05
CA PRO A 93 -0.78 -1.06 25.91
C PRO A 93 -1.05 -1.94 27.14
N THR A 94 -2.32 -2.02 27.58
CA THR A 94 -2.78 -2.92 28.64
C THR A 94 -2.83 -4.41 28.27
N ALA A 95 -2.85 -4.79 26.99
CA ALA A 95 -2.86 -6.21 26.57
C ALA A 95 -1.47 -6.86 26.59
N TYR A 96 -0.40 -6.06 26.56
CA TYR A 96 0.97 -6.54 26.77
C TYR A 96 1.36 -6.66 28.25
N ILE A 97 0.58 -6.05 29.16
CA ILE A 97 0.93 -5.90 30.58
C ILE A 97 0.11 -6.86 31.49
N LEU A 98 -0.93 -7.53 30.97
CA LEU A 98 -1.70 -8.54 31.70
C LEU A 98 -1.23 -9.96 31.34
#